data_AF-A0A7C3LDV2-F1
#
_entry.id   AF-A0A7C3LDV2-F1
#
_cell.length_a   1.000
_cell.length_b   1.000
_cell.length_c   1.000
_cell.angle_alpha   90.00
_cell.angle_beta   90.00
_cell.angle_gamma   90.00
#
_symmetry.space_group_name_H-M   'P 1'
#
loop_
_entity.id
_entity.type
_entity.pdbx_description
1 polymer ?
#
loop_
_entity_poly.entity_id
_entity_poly.type
_entity_poly.pdbx_seq_one_letter_code
_entity_poly.pdbx_strand_id
1 'polypeptide(L)'
;MKGGRLVLQVPFLYPPHDEPYDFRRWTVHGLRQLAAEHGFVVVEETMNGRPAETAALLANLALAHTALRWLAEKRPQMALLPLVPPLILLINLLGWLGGVLGGADGWMPHSCRMVWEKPE
;
A
#
# COMPACT_ATOMS: atom_id res chain seq x y z
N MET A 1 -9.51 17.46 -20.66
CA MET A 1 -9.72 17.29 -22.11
C MET A 1 -10.78 16.20 -22.30
N LYS A 2 -11.68 16.33 -23.26
CA LYS A 2 -12.64 15.27 -23.62
C LYS A 2 -11.86 14.05 -24.11
N GLY A 3 -12.30 12.83 -23.76
CA GLY A 3 -11.57 11.59 -24.05
C GLY A 3 -10.27 11.38 -23.27
N GLY A 4 -9.99 12.19 -22.24
CA GLY A 4 -8.80 12.03 -21.40
C GLY A 4 -8.96 10.89 -20.40
N ARG A 5 -7.85 10.18 -20.12
CA ARG A 5 -7.78 9.13 -19.08
C ARG A 5 -6.90 9.54 -17.91
N LEU A 6 -7.34 9.23 -16.70
CA LEU A 6 -6.58 9.37 -15.47
C LEU A 6 -6.36 7.98 -14.87
N VAL A 7 -5.10 7.60 -14.68
CA VAL A 7 -4.73 6.41 -13.93
C VAL A 7 -4.26 6.87 -12.55
N LEU A 8 -4.90 6.37 -11.50
CA LEU A 8 -4.51 6.67 -10.11
C LEU A 8 -4.33 5.39 -9.32
N GLN A 9 -3.42 5.44 -8.34
CA GLN A 9 -3.27 4.40 -7.34
C GLN A 9 -3.13 5.07 -5.97
N VAL A 10 -3.94 4.63 -5.01
CA VAL A 10 -3.91 5.13 -3.64
C VAL A 10 -3.61 3.99 -2.66
N PRO A 11 -2.86 4.25 -1.59
CA PRO A 11 -2.67 3.26 -0.54
C PRO A 11 -4.00 3.05 0.20
N PHE A 12 -4.31 1.79 0.51
CA PHE A 12 -5.50 1.42 1.27
C PHE A 12 -5.16 1.19 2.75
N LEU A 13 -3.98 0.63 3.00
CA LEU A 13 -3.45 0.39 4.33
C LEU A 13 -2.15 1.18 4.51
N TYR A 14 -2.23 2.36 5.11
CA TYR A 14 -1.08 3.19 5.43
C TYR A 14 -1.20 3.73 6.86
N PRO A 15 -0.11 3.74 7.65
CA PRO A 15 -0.15 4.29 9.00
C PRO A 15 -0.51 5.78 8.97
N PRO A 16 -1.27 6.28 9.95
CA PRO A 16 -1.69 7.68 10.02
C PRO A 16 -0.56 8.66 10.42
N HIS A 17 0.71 8.30 10.26
CA HIS A 17 1.84 8.96 10.93
C HIS A 17 2.76 9.76 10.02
N ASP A 18 2.35 10.16 8.82
CA ASP A 18 3.21 10.96 7.92
C ASP A 18 3.23 12.46 8.29
N GLU A 19 3.20 12.79 9.58
CA GLU A 19 3.23 14.17 10.08
C GLU A 19 4.48 14.90 9.55
N PRO A 20 4.35 16.13 9.00
CA PRO A 20 3.20 17.05 9.05
C PRO A 20 2.15 16.90 7.94
N TYR A 21 2.26 15.87 7.09
CA TYR A 21 1.39 15.67 5.94
C TYR A 21 0.17 14.79 6.29
N ASP A 22 -1.02 15.37 6.22
CA ASP A 22 -2.28 14.63 6.36
C ASP A 22 -2.90 14.39 4.97
N PHE A 23 -2.86 13.13 4.54
CA PHE A 23 -3.47 12.70 3.28
C PHE A 23 -4.78 11.98 3.55
N ARG A 24 -5.80 12.32 2.76
CA ARG A 24 -7.10 11.64 2.83
C ARG A 24 -6.93 10.15 2.48
N ARG A 25 -7.34 9.27 3.40
CA ARG A 25 -7.47 7.84 3.14
C ARG A 25 -8.76 7.57 2.38
N TRP A 26 -8.64 7.41 1.08
CA TRP A 26 -9.78 7.15 0.22
C TRP A 26 -10.25 5.71 0.32
N THR A 27 -11.55 5.53 0.58
CA THR A 27 -12.22 4.28 0.25
C THR A 27 -12.51 4.23 -1.26
N VAL A 28 -12.75 3.04 -1.78
CA VAL A 28 -13.19 2.86 -3.16
C VAL A 28 -14.49 3.62 -3.45
N HIS A 29 -15.41 3.66 -2.48
CA HIS A 29 -16.64 4.46 -2.60
C HIS A 29 -16.34 5.96 -2.73
N GLY A 30 -15.40 6.48 -1.94
CA GLY A 30 -14.98 7.87 -2.02
C GLY A 30 -14.31 8.22 -3.35
N LEU A 31 -13.50 7.32 -3.91
CA LEU A 31 -12.90 7.51 -5.24
C LEU A 31 -13.95 7.49 -6.35
N ARG A 32 -14.91 6.56 -6.31
CA ARG A 32 -16.03 6.52 -7.28
C ARG A 32 -16.88 7.78 -7.21
N GLN A 33 -17.17 8.27 -6.01
CA GLN A 33 -17.88 9.52 -5.81
C GLN A 33 -17.08 10.71 -6.39
N LEU A 34 -15.78 10.78 -6.10
CA LEU A 34 -14.93 11.86 -6.61
C LEU A 34 -14.86 11.88 -8.15
N ALA A 35 -14.80 10.70 -8.78
CA ALA A 35 -14.86 10.57 -10.23
C ALA A 35 -16.17 11.15 -10.79
N ALA A 36 -17.30 10.75 -10.21
CA ALA A 36 -18.62 11.21 -10.64
C ALA A 36 -18.80 12.73 -10.47
N GLU A 37 -18.35 13.29 -9.33
CA GLU A 37 -18.38 14.74 -9.06
C GLU A 37 -17.61 15.56 -10.11
N HIS A 38 -16.59 14.98 -10.74
CA HIS A 38 -15.76 15.64 -11.75
C HIS A 38 -16.11 15.25 -13.19
N GLY A 39 -17.20 14.50 -13.38
CA GLY A 39 -17.68 14.06 -14.70
C GLY A 39 -16.79 13.00 -15.35
N PHE A 40 -16.13 12.16 -14.55
CA PHE A 40 -15.42 10.97 -15.00
C PHE A 40 -16.26 9.71 -14.79
N VAL A 41 -15.98 8.69 -15.58
CA VAL A 41 -16.49 7.32 -15.40
C VAL A 41 -15.33 6.41 -15.02
N VAL A 42 -15.53 5.56 -14.01
CA VAL A 42 -14.55 4.54 -13.63
C VAL A 42 -14.66 3.36 -14.60
N VAL A 43 -13.61 3.12 -15.38
CA VAL A 43 -13.57 2.05 -16.40
C VAL A 43 -12.79 0.81 -15.95
N GLU A 44 -11.90 0.97 -14.97
CA GLU A 44 -11.17 -0.13 -14.35
C GLU A 44 -11.00 0.15 -12.86
N GLU A 45 -11.16 -0.88 -12.04
CA GLU A 45 -10.89 -0.86 -10.62
C GLU A 45 -10.20 -2.17 -10.22
N THR A 46 -9.02 -2.06 -9.62
CA THR A 46 -8.23 -3.21 -9.19
C THR A 46 -7.78 -3.02 -7.75
N MET A 47 -8.04 -4.02 -6.90
CA MET A 47 -7.47 -4.13 -5.57
C MET A 47 -6.15 -4.88 -5.65
N ASN A 48 -5.04 -4.25 -5.25
CA ASN A 48 -3.73 -4.89 -5.26
C ASN A 48 -3.34 -5.34 -3.84
N GLY A 49 -2.83 -6.56 -3.76
CA GLY A 49 -2.37 -7.16 -2.53
C GLY A 49 -3.31 -8.23 -2.00
N ARG A 50 -2.71 -9.32 -1.52
CA ARG A 50 -3.38 -10.39 -0.79
C ARG A 50 -3.16 -10.20 0.72
N PRO A 51 -4.00 -10.77 1.60
CA PRO A 51 -3.87 -10.59 3.05
C PRO A 51 -2.45 -10.86 3.58
N ALA A 52 -1.81 -11.95 3.14
CA ALA A 52 -0.47 -12.33 3.56
C ALA A 52 0.62 -11.34 3.07
N GLU A 53 0.48 -10.83 1.85
CA GLU A 53 1.39 -9.82 1.29
C GLU A 53 1.24 -8.49 2.04
N THR A 54 0.01 -8.10 2.37
CA THR A 54 -0.28 -6.89 3.15
C THR A 54 0.28 -7.01 4.57
N ALA A 55 0.13 -8.16 5.22
CA ALA A 55 0.75 -8.41 6.53
C ALA A 55 2.29 -8.35 6.47
N ALA A 56 2.90 -8.96 5.45
CA ALA A 56 4.33 -8.91 5.22
C ALA A 56 4.83 -7.47 4.99
N LEU A 57 4.11 -6.68 4.18
CA LEU A 57 4.41 -5.27 3.96
C LEU A 57 4.40 -4.47 5.27
N LEU A 58 3.38 -4.62 6.11
CA LEU A 58 3.29 -3.93 7.39
C LEU A 58 4.39 -4.35 8.36
N ALA A 59 4.73 -5.66 8.41
CA ALA A 59 5.82 -6.16 9.23
C ALA A 59 7.16 -5.55 8.80
N ASN A 60 7.42 -5.49 7.49
CA ASN A 60 8.62 -4.87 6.94
C ASN A 60 8.68 -3.36 7.20
N LEU A 61 7.55 -2.65 7.12
CA LEU A 61 7.48 -1.23 7.46
C LEU A 61 7.83 -0.98 8.94
N ALA A 62 7.27 -1.79 9.84
CA ALA A 62 7.55 -1.70 11.28
C ALA A 62 9.02 -2.03 11.59
N LEU A 63 9.57 -3.06 10.95
CA LEU A 63 10.97 -3.47 11.10
C LEU A 63 11.93 -2.39 10.58
N ALA A 64 11.67 -1.84 9.40
CA ALA A 64 12.46 -0.76 8.81
C ALA A 64 12.41 0.51 9.66
N HIS A 65 11.22 0.93 10.11
CA HIS A 65 11.08 2.08 11.00
C HIS A 65 11.89 1.90 12.31
N THR A 66 11.81 0.71 12.90
CA THR A 66 12.58 0.37 14.11
C THR A 66 14.09 0.40 13.86
N ALA A 67 14.55 -0.16 12.74
CA ALA A 67 15.96 -0.17 12.35
C ALA A 67 16.49 1.26 12.11
N LEU A 68 15.72 2.11 11.44
CA LEU A 68 16.06 3.52 11.23
C LEU A 68 16.16 4.27 12.56
N ARG A 69 15.26 4.02 13.52
CA ARG A 69 15.37 4.58 14.88
C ARG A 69 16.63 4.13 15.60
N TRP A 70 16.99 2.84 15.53
CA TRP A 70 18.23 2.34 16.16
C TRP A 70 19.46 3.06 15.62
N LEU A 71 19.50 3.32 14.31
CA LEU A 71 20.59 4.04 13.66
C LEU A 71 20.61 5.53 14.08
N ALA A 72 19.46 6.21 14.01
CA ALA A 72 19.34 7.63 14.33
C ALA A 72 19.68 7.94 15.78
N GLU A 73 19.22 7.10 16.72
CA GLU A 73 19.41 7.27 18.15
C GLU A 73 20.71 6.61 18.67
N LYS A 74 21.54 6.04 17.77
CA LYS A 74 22.77 5.31 18.09
C LYS A 74 22.61 4.23 19.17
N ARG A 75 21.50 3.48 19.13
CA ARG A 75 21.19 2.48 20.16
C ARG A 75 22.08 1.23 20.01
N PRO A 76 22.42 0.52 21.11
CA PRO A 76 23.26 -0.69 21.04
C PRO A 76 22.65 -1.81 20.18
N GLN A 77 21.32 -1.81 20.01
CA GLN A 77 20.60 -2.71 19.11
C GLN A 77 21.03 -2.57 17.63
N MET A 78 21.75 -1.51 17.25
CA MET A 78 22.29 -1.34 15.90
C MET A 78 23.20 -2.50 15.46
N ALA A 79 23.78 -3.26 16.41
CA ALA A 79 24.53 -4.47 16.10
C ALA A 79 23.70 -5.53 15.35
N LEU A 80 22.37 -5.46 15.44
CA LEU A 80 21.43 -6.33 14.74
C LEU A 80 21.10 -5.87 13.31
N LEU A 81 21.53 -4.67 12.89
CA LEU A 81 21.23 -4.14 11.55
C LEU A 81 21.61 -5.08 10.39
N PRO A 82 22.74 -5.82 10.42
CA PRO A 82 23.05 -6.78 9.37
C PRO A 82 22.02 -7.91 9.21
N LEU A 83 21.23 -8.19 10.25
CA LEU A 83 20.16 -9.20 10.22
C LEU A 83 18.85 -8.68 9.63
N VAL A 84 18.69 -7.36 9.51
CA VAL A 84 17.44 -6.75 9.04
C VAL A 84 17.16 -7.05 7.56
N PRO A 85 18.09 -6.85 6.60
CA PRO A 85 17.84 -7.16 5.19
C PRO A 85 17.45 -8.63 4.91
N PRO A 86 18.15 -9.67 5.44
CA PRO A 86 17.74 -11.04 5.19
C PRO A 86 16.39 -11.37 5.84
N LEU A 87 16.05 -10.74 6.97
CA LEU A 87 14.73 -10.89 7.59
C LEU A 87 13.62 -10.27 6.72
N ILE A 88 13.85 -9.08 6.15
CA ILE A 88 12.91 -8.45 5.19
C ILE A 88 12.68 -9.35 3.98
N LEU A 89 13.76 -9.92 3.42
CA LEU A 89 13.67 -10.87 2.31
C LEU A 89 12.83 -12.09 2.69
N LEU A 90 13.11 -12.70 3.85
CA LEU A 90 12.35 -13.85 4.35
C LEU A 90 10.86 -13.51 4.51
N ILE A 91 10.53 -12.36 5.09
CA ILE A 91 9.14 -11.90 5.27
C ILE A 91 8.45 -11.73 3.91
N ASN A 92 9.12 -11.16 2.91
CA ASN A 92 8.57 -11.02 1.56
C ASN A 92 8.31 -12.38 0.90
N LEU A 93 9.23 -13.34 1.04
CA LEU A 93 9.05 -14.70 0.49
C LEU A 93 7.87 -15.42 1.16
N LEU A 94 7.74 -15.31 2.48
CA LEU A 94 6.62 -15.91 3.22
C LEU A 94 5.29 -15.22 2.89
N GLY A 95 5.27 -13.90 2.77
CA GLY A 95 4.10 -13.14 2.37
C GLY A 95 3.63 -13.50 0.97
N TRP A 96 4.56 -13.60 0.02
CA TRP A 96 4.27 -14.04 -1.35
C TRP A 96 3.75 -15.48 -1.38
N LEU A 97 4.42 -16.42 -0.69
CA LEU A 97 3.99 -17.81 -0.65
C LEU A 97 2.60 -17.94 -0.01
N GLY A 98 2.36 -17.25 1.10
CA GLY A 98 1.05 -17.19 1.75
C GLY A 98 -0.02 -16.61 0.83
N GLY A 99 0.33 -15.58 0.05
CA GLY A 99 -0.53 -15.01 -0.98
C GLY A 99 -0.88 -16.02 -2.06
N VAL A 100 0.11 -16.75 -2.59
CA VAL A 100 -0.10 -17.81 -3.60
C VAL A 100 -1.02 -18.90 -3.09
N LEU A 101 -0.84 -19.34 -1.83
CA LEU A 101 -1.64 -20.42 -1.22
C LEU A 101 -3.05 -19.98 -0.81
N GLY A 102 -3.22 -18.75 -0.32
CA GLY A 102 -4.50 -18.24 0.18
C GLY A 102 -5.49 -17.81 -0.90
N GLY A 103 -5.06 -17.71 -2.15
CA GLY A 103 -5.88 -17.19 -3.25
C GLY A 103 -6.08 -15.67 -3.20
N ALA A 104 -6.84 -15.15 -4.16
CA ALA A 104 -7.18 -13.73 -4.25
C ALA A 104 -8.66 -13.54 -3.95
N ASP A 105 -8.98 -13.16 -2.72
CA ASP A 105 -10.35 -12.89 -2.25
C ASP A 105 -10.64 -11.38 -2.14
N GLY A 106 -9.65 -10.53 -2.48
CA GLY A 106 -9.76 -9.07 -2.35
C GLY A 106 -9.85 -8.59 -0.90
N TRP A 107 -9.62 -9.48 0.07
CA TRP A 107 -9.62 -9.16 1.48
C TRP A 107 -8.28 -8.50 1.84
N MET A 108 -8.33 -7.35 2.51
CA MET A 108 -7.13 -6.61 2.97
C MET A 108 -6.10 -6.26 1.86
N PRO A 109 -6.48 -5.56 0.78
CA PRO A 109 -5.52 -5.05 -0.18
C PRO A 109 -4.66 -3.94 0.45
N HIS A 110 -3.41 -3.81 0.00
CA HIS A 110 -2.56 -2.70 0.44
C HIS A 110 -2.76 -1.44 -0.43
N SER A 111 -3.32 -1.57 -1.64
CA SER A 111 -3.64 -0.42 -2.51
C SER A 111 -4.82 -0.67 -3.44
N CYS A 112 -5.40 0.43 -3.93
CA CYS A 112 -6.43 0.41 -4.97
C CYS A 112 -5.94 1.21 -6.18
N ARG A 113 -6.04 0.63 -7.37
CA ARG A 113 -5.79 1.30 -8.66
C ARG A 113 -7.10 1.49 -9.39
N MET A 114 -7.32 2.69 -9.93
CA MET A 114 -8.46 2.99 -10.79
C MET A 114 -8.03 3.68 -12.08
N VAL A 115 -8.77 3.41 -13.15
CA VAL A 115 -8.70 4.15 -14.41
C VAL A 115 -10.01 4.89 -14.60
N TRP A 116 -9.91 6.21 -14.73
CA TRP A 116 -11.03 7.11 -14.96
C TRP A 116 -10.97 7.66 -16.37
N GLU A 117 -12.12 7.77 -17.03
CA GLU A 117 -12.23 8.27 -18.39
C GLU A 117 -13.23 9.42 -18.43
N LYS A 118 -12.88 10.52 -19.10
CA LYS A 118 -13.78 11.64 -19.29
C LYS A 118 -14.60 11.42 -20.56
N PRO A 119 -15.94 11.28 -20.47
CA PRO A 119 -16.80 11.14 -21.64
C PRO A 119 -16.58 12.29 -22.64
N GLU A 120 -16.86 12.01 -23.91
CA GLU A 120 -16.80 13.00 -24.99
C GLU A 120 -17.80 14.16 -24.81
#